data_AF-A0AAN3DAR5-F1
#
_entry.id   AF-A0AAN3DAR5-F1
#
_cell.length_a   1.000
_cell.length_b   1.000
_cell.length_c   1.000
_cell.angle_alpha   90.00
_cell.angle_beta   90.00
_cell.angle_gamma   90.00
#
_symmetry.space_group_name_H-M   'P 1'
#
loop_
_entity.id
_entity.type
_entity.pdbx_description
1 polymer ?
#
loop_
_entity_poly.entity_id
_entity_poly.type
_entity_poly.pdbx_seq_one_letter_code
_entity_poly.pdbx_strand_id
1 'polypeptide(L)'
;MKDIESDHKYNLVPADYDKAVALSKIIKHVWMDAYVELAGMDFLRVYVPKTFHLIGSPAYESSGNMVLGTAEGGKKITLYNVNDLNIKKINIEKLNEYYFETMHHEFAHILHQKRNFDPSFNRISEGKYVGADWYYYMTAQGAMPRTDDVAWSDGFVTAYAMSQSNEDFVENIAMYVTHTQAYWDNMMTAAGESGAAIINKKFTIVYNYMRDTWGIDLNELRKIVLRRQQEITEIDLSTIQ
;
A
#
# COMPACT_ATOMS: atom_id res chain seq x y z
N MET A 1 1.88 18.32 -26.94
CA MET A 1 2.41 19.04 -25.77
C MET A 1 3.05 17.96 -24.90
N LYS A 2 4.34 18.03 -24.57
CA LYS A 2 4.93 17.05 -23.64
C LYS A 2 4.36 17.38 -22.27
N ASP A 3 3.53 16.50 -21.73
CA ASP A 3 3.08 16.59 -20.34
C ASP A 3 4.32 16.38 -19.46
N ILE A 4 4.80 17.47 -18.85
CA ILE A 4 5.87 17.44 -17.87
C ILE A 4 5.18 17.42 -16.51
N GLU A 5 4.86 16.20 -16.05
CA GLU A 5 4.15 15.94 -14.79
C GLU A 5 5.04 15.24 -13.73
N SER A 6 6.34 15.17 -13.96
CA SER A 6 7.29 14.60 -12.99
C SER A 6 7.88 15.70 -12.11
N ASP A 7 7.91 15.47 -10.80
CA ASP A 7 8.59 16.35 -9.84
C ASP A 7 10.07 16.54 -10.25
N HIS A 8 10.46 17.79 -10.52
CA HIS A 8 11.81 18.18 -10.91
C HIS A 8 12.85 18.02 -9.79
N LYS A 9 12.41 17.68 -8.58
CA LYS A 9 13.28 17.40 -7.43
C LYS A 9 14.10 16.11 -7.60
N TYR A 10 13.62 15.16 -8.42
CA TYR A 10 14.26 13.85 -8.58
C TYR A 10 14.92 13.71 -9.96
N ASN A 11 16.06 13.02 -10.03
CA ASN A 11 16.70 12.63 -11.28
C ASN A 11 16.00 11.40 -11.85
N LEU A 12 14.94 11.64 -12.63
CA LEU A 12 14.06 10.59 -13.10
C LEU A 12 14.39 10.13 -14.53
N VAL A 13 14.29 8.83 -14.78
CA VAL A 13 14.34 8.27 -16.14
C VAL A 13 12.96 7.80 -16.59
N PRO A 14 12.64 7.86 -17.90
CA PRO A 14 11.41 7.31 -18.43
C PRO A 14 11.26 5.82 -18.13
N ALA A 15 10.02 5.37 -17.92
CA ALA A 15 9.70 3.95 -17.89
C ALA A 15 9.93 3.32 -19.27
N ASP A 16 10.56 2.15 -19.29
CA ASP A 16 10.66 1.31 -20.48
C ASP A 16 9.26 0.92 -20.95
N TYR A 17 9.02 1.02 -22.26
CA TYR A 17 7.71 0.83 -22.84
C TYR A 17 7.12 -0.56 -22.55
N ASP A 18 7.90 -1.62 -22.75
CA ASP A 18 7.43 -3.00 -22.57
C ASP A 18 7.11 -3.27 -21.10
N LYS A 19 7.89 -2.68 -20.18
CA LYS A 19 7.66 -2.77 -18.74
C LYS A 19 6.45 -1.96 -18.29
N ALA A 20 6.23 -0.79 -18.89
CA ALA A 20 5.04 0.02 -18.63
C ALA A 20 3.76 -0.70 -19.09
N VAL A 21 3.79 -1.34 -20.27
CA VAL A 21 2.70 -2.19 -20.76
C VAL A 21 2.45 -3.36 -19.81
N ALA A 22 3.49 -4.10 -19.44
CA ALA A 22 3.38 -5.23 -18.52
C ALA A 22 2.80 -4.81 -17.16
N LEU A 23 3.34 -3.75 -16.54
CA LEU A 23 2.86 -3.25 -15.26
C LEU A 23 1.41 -2.78 -15.33
N SER A 24 1.00 -2.11 -16.42
CA SER A 24 -0.38 -1.68 -16.61
C SER A 24 -1.35 -2.87 -16.66
N LYS A 25 -0.97 -3.96 -17.33
CA LYS A 25 -1.77 -5.21 -17.36
C LYS A 25 -1.86 -5.87 -15.98
N ILE A 26 -0.74 -5.92 -15.25
CA ILE A 26 -0.71 -6.46 -13.88
C ILE A 26 -1.58 -5.61 -12.94
N ILE A 27 -1.49 -4.28 -12.99
CA ILE A 27 -2.33 -3.36 -12.21
C ILE A 27 -3.82 -3.60 -12.50
N LYS A 28 -4.18 -3.67 -13.78
CA LYS A 28 -5.57 -3.95 -14.17
C LYS A 28 -6.04 -5.28 -13.57
N HIS A 29 -5.25 -6.34 -13.74
CA HIS A 29 -5.66 -7.68 -13.34
C HIS A 29 -5.69 -7.89 -11.82
N VAL A 30 -4.62 -7.49 -11.11
CA VAL A 30 -4.44 -7.76 -9.68
C VAL A 30 -5.25 -6.80 -8.82
N TRP A 31 -5.30 -5.52 -9.21
CA TRP A 31 -5.88 -4.47 -8.37
C TRP A 31 -7.26 -4.05 -8.88
N MET A 32 -7.38 -3.54 -10.11
CA MET A 32 -8.66 -3.01 -10.60
C MET A 32 -9.73 -4.10 -10.68
N ASP A 33 -9.41 -5.22 -11.32
CA ASP A 33 -10.37 -6.31 -11.53
C ASP A 33 -10.69 -7.06 -10.22
N ALA A 34 -9.83 -7.00 -9.21
CA ALA A 34 -10.15 -7.50 -7.87
C ALA A 34 -11.29 -6.69 -7.21
N TYR A 35 -11.22 -5.36 -7.28
CA TYR A 35 -12.31 -4.51 -6.78
C TYR A 35 -13.58 -4.62 -7.65
N VAL A 36 -13.46 -4.81 -8.96
CA VAL A 36 -14.62 -5.07 -9.84
C VAL A 36 -15.31 -6.37 -9.47
N GLU A 37 -14.54 -7.44 -9.24
CA GLU A 37 -15.08 -8.74 -8.85
C GLU A 37 -15.81 -8.68 -7.51
N LEU A 38 -15.26 -7.95 -6.54
CA LEU A 38 -15.84 -7.86 -5.20
C LEU A 38 -17.02 -6.88 -5.12
N ALA A 39 -16.84 -5.66 -5.63
CA ALA A 39 -17.73 -4.52 -5.38
C ALA A 39 -18.41 -3.98 -6.65
N GLY A 40 -18.11 -4.55 -7.82
CA GLY A 40 -18.69 -4.16 -9.10
C GLY A 40 -17.98 -3.00 -9.79
N MET A 41 -18.24 -2.87 -11.10
CA MET A 41 -17.62 -1.86 -11.96
C MET A 41 -17.95 -0.43 -11.55
N ASP A 42 -19.17 -0.18 -11.06
CA ASP A 42 -19.61 1.16 -10.67
C ASP A 42 -18.85 1.66 -9.44
N PHE A 43 -18.56 0.79 -8.48
CA PHE A 43 -17.72 1.12 -7.33
C PHE A 43 -16.34 1.59 -7.79
N LEU A 44 -15.68 0.79 -8.64
CA LEU A 44 -14.36 1.15 -9.15
C LEU A 44 -14.39 2.51 -9.89
N ARG A 45 -15.35 2.72 -10.80
CA ARG A 45 -15.44 3.96 -11.59
C ARG A 45 -15.60 5.23 -10.73
N VAL A 46 -16.31 5.11 -9.61
CA VAL A 46 -16.53 6.24 -8.69
C VAL A 46 -15.27 6.60 -7.92
N TYR A 47 -14.55 5.61 -7.40
CA TYR A 47 -13.49 5.85 -6.41
C TYR A 47 -12.06 5.67 -6.93
N VAL A 48 -11.84 5.02 -8.08
CA VAL A 48 -10.49 4.81 -8.63
C VAL A 48 -9.79 6.16 -8.91
N PRO A 49 -8.48 6.27 -8.65
CA PRO A 49 -7.67 7.38 -9.10
C PRO A 49 -7.82 7.61 -10.59
N LYS A 50 -7.74 8.87 -11.01
CA LYS A 50 -7.98 9.26 -12.41
C LYS A 50 -6.76 9.03 -13.30
N THR A 51 -5.56 9.08 -12.73
CA THR A 51 -4.30 8.97 -13.49
C THR A 51 -3.32 8.04 -12.78
N PHE A 52 -2.71 7.13 -13.53
CA PHE A 52 -1.50 6.40 -13.12
C PHE A 52 -0.32 6.96 -13.90
N HIS A 53 0.73 7.38 -13.19
CA HIS A 53 1.96 7.87 -13.79
C HIS A 53 3.10 6.89 -13.51
N LEU A 54 3.66 6.30 -14.56
CA LEU A 54 4.70 5.28 -14.46
C LEU A 54 6.07 5.90 -14.72
N ILE A 55 7.00 5.73 -13.77
CA ILE A 55 8.35 6.32 -13.82
C ILE A 55 9.40 5.21 -13.70
N GLY A 56 10.42 5.25 -14.57
CA GLY A 56 11.37 4.15 -14.73
C GLY A 56 12.34 3.99 -13.57
N SER A 57 12.80 5.08 -12.99
CA SER A 57 13.74 5.09 -11.86
C SER A 57 13.04 5.11 -10.50
N PRO A 58 13.73 4.68 -9.43
CA PRO A 58 13.33 5.02 -8.07
C PRO A 58 13.36 6.55 -7.86
N ALA A 59 12.56 7.03 -6.91
CA ALA A 59 12.70 8.37 -6.35
C ALA A 59 13.22 8.25 -4.91
N TYR A 60 13.99 9.24 -4.45
CA TYR A 60 14.59 9.22 -3.12
C TYR A 60 14.36 10.56 -2.42
N GLU A 61 13.84 10.53 -1.20
CA GLU A 61 13.77 11.71 -0.36
C GLU A 61 15.16 12.22 0.04
N SER A 62 15.22 13.45 0.58
CA SER A 62 16.47 14.02 1.12
C SER A 62 17.03 13.22 2.30
N SER A 63 16.20 12.42 2.97
CA SER A 63 16.58 11.47 4.02
C SER A 63 17.32 10.24 3.48
N GLY A 64 17.30 10.01 2.16
CA GLY A 64 17.84 8.82 1.51
C GLY A 64 16.82 7.67 1.38
N ASN A 65 15.62 7.82 1.95
CA ASN A 65 14.57 6.81 1.84
C ASN A 65 13.97 6.81 0.43
N MET A 66 13.74 5.61 -0.11
CA MET A 66 13.09 5.43 -1.42
C MET A 66 11.61 5.77 -1.32
N VAL A 67 11.10 6.50 -2.30
CA VAL A 67 9.67 6.80 -2.48
C VAL A 67 9.10 5.74 -3.42
N LEU A 68 8.21 4.91 -2.88
CA LEU A 68 7.60 3.77 -3.59
C LEU A 68 6.50 4.24 -4.54
N GLY A 69 5.73 5.24 -4.10
CA GLY A 69 4.80 5.98 -4.92
C GLY A 69 4.34 7.26 -4.22
N THR A 70 3.61 8.09 -4.95
CA THR A 70 2.98 9.31 -4.39
C THR A 70 1.56 9.43 -4.91
N ALA A 71 0.64 9.95 -4.09
CA ALA A 71 -0.67 10.34 -4.56
C ALA A 71 -1.00 11.82 -4.33
N GLU A 72 -1.61 12.44 -5.34
CA GLU A 72 -2.09 13.82 -5.26
C GLU A 72 -3.62 13.83 -5.03
N GLY A 73 -4.04 13.75 -3.76
CA GLY A 73 -5.44 13.93 -3.37
C GLY A 73 -6.42 13.00 -4.09
N GLY A 74 -6.02 11.74 -4.29
CA GLY A 74 -6.80 10.71 -4.98
C GLY A 74 -6.95 10.91 -6.49
N LYS A 75 -6.28 11.89 -7.10
CA LYS A 75 -6.37 12.16 -8.54
C LYS A 75 -5.34 11.39 -9.34
N LYS A 76 -4.11 11.32 -8.85
CA LYS A 76 -2.97 10.72 -9.53
C LYS A 76 -2.22 9.82 -8.55
N ILE A 77 -1.85 8.63 -8.99
CA ILE A 77 -0.86 7.77 -8.33
C ILE A 77 0.37 7.70 -9.22
N THR A 78 1.54 8.05 -8.68
CA THR A 78 2.82 7.89 -9.35
C THR A 78 3.49 6.63 -8.83
N LEU A 79 3.90 5.73 -9.73
CA LEU A 79 4.59 4.49 -9.42
C LEU A 79 6.02 4.56 -9.98
N TYR A 80 7.01 4.42 -9.11
CA TYR A 80 8.43 4.54 -9.44
C TYR A 80 9.07 3.18 -9.70
N ASN A 81 10.32 3.19 -10.15
CA ASN A 81 11.15 2.00 -10.33
C ASN A 81 10.60 0.94 -11.31
N VAL A 82 9.79 1.36 -12.29
CA VAL A 82 9.21 0.47 -13.30
C VAL A 82 10.28 -0.28 -14.09
N ASN A 83 11.48 0.29 -14.22
CA ASN A 83 12.58 -0.35 -14.95
C ASN A 83 13.24 -1.50 -14.17
N ASP A 84 12.97 -1.70 -12.87
CA ASP A 84 13.39 -2.92 -12.15
C ASP A 84 12.46 -4.12 -12.42
N LEU A 85 11.27 -3.89 -13.02
CA LEU A 85 10.33 -4.97 -13.32
C LEU A 85 10.98 -6.01 -14.24
N ASN A 86 11.00 -7.26 -13.79
CA ASN A 86 11.46 -8.40 -14.58
C ASN A 86 10.25 -9.18 -15.15
N ILE A 87 9.83 -8.80 -16.36
CA ILE A 87 8.68 -9.42 -17.04
C ILE A 87 8.84 -10.92 -17.29
N LYS A 88 10.07 -11.45 -17.28
CA LYS A 88 10.34 -12.90 -17.49
C LYS A 88 10.30 -13.69 -16.19
N LYS A 89 10.39 -13.01 -15.04
CA LYS A 89 10.39 -13.62 -13.71
C LYS A 89 9.72 -12.66 -12.73
N ILE A 90 8.39 -12.69 -12.75
CA ILE A 90 7.58 -11.90 -11.83
C ILE A 90 7.86 -12.33 -10.39
N ASN A 91 8.10 -11.35 -9.52
CA ASN A 91 8.22 -11.55 -8.08
C ASN A 91 7.06 -10.78 -7.42
N ILE A 92 6.12 -11.51 -6.82
CA ILE A 92 4.93 -10.96 -6.19
C ILE A 92 5.30 -10.09 -4.98
N GLU A 93 6.29 -10.48 -4.18
CA GLU A 93 6.74 -9.71 -3.03
C GLU A 93 7.26 -8.34 -3.47
N LYS A 94 8.09 -8.29 -4.52
CA LYS A 94 8.54 -7.02 -5.10
C LYS A 94 7.39 -6.18 -5.68
N LEU A 95 6.39 -6.82 -6.29
CA LEU A 95 5.23 -6.09 -6.81
C LEU A 95 4.38 -5.49 -5.69
N ASN A 96 4.27 -6.20 -4.55
CA ASN A 96 3.59 -5.68 -3.37
C ASN A 96 4.34 -4.49 -2.80
N GLU A 97 5.63 -4.67 -2.51
CA GLU A 97 6.51 -3.65 -1.93
C GLU A 97 6.54 -2.38 -2.80
N TYR A 98 6.74 -2.51 -4.11
CA TYR A 98 6.92 -1.34 -4.97
C TYR A 98 5.61 -0.71 -5.46
N TYR A 99 4.50 -1.46 -5.50
CA TYR A 99 3.28 -0.98 -6.16
C TYR A 99 2.03 -1.22 -5.34
N PHE A 100 1.69 -2.48 -5.03
CA PHE A 100 0.34 -2.78 -4.56
C PHE A 100 0.06 -2.31 -3.14
N GLU A 101 1.05 -2.30 -2.24
CA GLU A 101 0.88 -1.73 -0.90
C GLU A 101 0.51 -0.25 -0.99
N THR A 102 1.30 0.53 -1.74
CA THR A 102 1.01 1.95 -1.97
C THR A 102 -0.35 2.16 -2.65
N MET A 103 -0.69 1.35 -3.65
CA MET A 103 -1.98 1.49 -4.34
C MET A 103 -3.18 1.20 -3.45
N HIS A 104 -3.11 0.17 -2.59
CA HIS A 104 -4.18 -0.13 -1.64
C HIS A 104 -4.25 0.90 -0.51
N HIS A 105 -3.10 1.38 -0.04
CA HIS A 105 -2.97 2.44 0.96
C HIS A 105 -3.66 3.73 0.47
N GLU A 106 -3.31 4.20 -0.71
CA GLU A 106 -3.86 5.44 -1.28
C GLU A 106 -5.36 5.31 -1.62
N PHE A 107 -5.77 4.13 -2.07
CA PHE A 107 -7.18 3.88 -2.30
C PHE A 107 -7.99 3.90 -0.99
N ALA A 108 -7.45 3.32 0.09
CA ALA A 108 -8.06 3.40 1.40
C ALA A 108 -8.13 4.85 1.91
N HIS A 109 -7.15 5.71 1.60
CA HIS A 109 -7.26 7.15 1.84
C HIS A 109 -8.45 7.78 1.14
N ILE A 110 -8.64 7.49 -0.16
CA ILE A 110 -9.79 8.01 -0.92
C ILE A 110 -11.10 7.61 -0.25
N LEU A 111 -11.22 6.34 0.18
CA LEU A 111 -12.43 5.86 0.83
C LEU A 111 -12.68 6.60 2.14
N HIS A 112 -11.73 6.64 3.07
CA HIS A 112 -12.00 7.27 4.37
C HIS A 112 -12.20 8.78 4.30
N GLN A 113 -11.54 9.47 3.36
CA GLN A 113 -11.79 10.89 3.11
C GLN A 113 -13.21 11.16 2.57
N LYS A 114 -13.84 10.18 1.92
CA LYS A 114 -15.24 10.29 1.48
C LYS A 114 -16.22 9.98 2.61
N ARG A 115 -15.90 9.00 3.46
CA ARG A 115 -16.72 8.62 4.62
C ARG A 115 -15.79 8.28 5.78
N ASN A 116 -15.66 9.18 6.75
CA ASN A 116 -14.71 9.02 7.85
C ASN A 116 -14.93 7.72 8.64
N PHE A 117 -13.84 7.11 9.09
CA PHE A 117 -13.87 6.04 10.07
C PHE A 117 -14.11 6.57 11.49
N ASP A 118 -14.38 5.65 12.43
CA ASP A 118 -14.68 5.98 13.82
C ASP A 118 -13.46 6.60 14.55
N PRO A 119 -13.56 7.81 15.14
CA PRO A 119 -12.46 8.45 15.86
C PRO A 119 -11.90 7.66 17.05
N SER A 120 -12.62 6.65 17.55
CA SER A 120 -12.13 5.73 18.58
C SER A 120 -10.90 4.94 18.13
N PHE A 121 -10.68 4.76 16.83
CA PHE A 121 -9.44 4.19 16.29
C PHE A 121 -8.21 4.99 16.77
N ASN A 122 -8.29 6.32 16.69
CA ASN A 122 -7.20 7.23 17.06
C ASN A 122 -6.80 7.10 18.54
N ARG A 123 -7.75 6.67 19.39
CA ARG A 123 -7.54 6.50 20.83
C ARG A 123 -6.79 5.21 21.18
N ILE A 124 -6.70 4.24 20.26
CA ILE A 124 -6.02 2.97 20.53
C ILE A 124 -4.51 3.15 20.74
N SER A 125 -3.89 4.03 19.95
CA SER A 125 -2.45 4.31 19.98
C SER A 125 -2.16 5.79 20.29
N GLU A 126 -3.06 6.46 21.02
CA GLU A 126 -2.85 7.83 21.47
C GLU A 126 -1.55 7.94 22.28
N GLY A 127 -0.74 8.95 21.96
CA GLY A 127 0.57 9.16 22.57
C GLY A 127 1.71 8.29 22.01
N LYS A 128 1.43 7.33 21.12
CA LYS A 128 2.45 6.51 20.45
C LYS A 128 2.78 6.95 19.02
N TYR A 129 2.00 7.85 18.43
CA TYR A 129 2.31 8.43 17.13
C TYR A 129 3.52 9.37 17.21
N VAL A 130 4.45 9.24 16.28
CA VAL A 130 5.74 9.94 16.28
C VAL A 130 5.90 10.94 15.13
N GLY A 131 4.86 11.14 14.32
CA GLY A 131 4.87 12.15 13.26
C GLY A 131 5.94 11.88 12.20
N ALA A 132 6.72 12.92 11.87
CA ALA A 132 7.76 12.86 10.85
C ALA A 132 8.94 11.93 11.22
N ASP A 133 9.08 11.57 12.50
CA ASP A 133 10.18 10.73 12.97
C ASP A 133 9.88 9.22 12.84
N TRP A 134 8.85 8.83 12.09
CA TRP A 134 8.41 7.42 11.94
C TRP A 134 9.50 6.46 11.47
N TYR A 135 10.54 6.93 10.78
CA TYR A 135 11.63 6.11 10.25
C TYR A 135 12.81 5.92 11.21
N TYR A 136 12.84 6.61 12.36
CA TYR A 136 13.93 6.46 13.35
C TYR A 136 13.46 6.70 14.79
N TYR A 137 14.21 6.19 15.76
CA TYR A 137 14.01 6.47 17.18
C TYR A 137 15.33 6.79 17.88
N MET A 138 15.26 7.55 18.95
CA MET A 138 16.43 7.92 19.74
C MET A 138 16.72 6.87 20.82
N THR A 139 17.97 6.42 20.87
CA THR A 139 18.51 5.60 21.97
C THR A 139 19.60 6.38 22.72
N ALA A 140 20.09 5.84 23.83
CA ALA A 140 21.24 6.41 24.52
C ALA A 140 22.51 6.47 23.64
N GLN A 141 22.56 5.66 22.58
CA GLN A 141 23.67 5.54 21.63
C GLN A 141 23.47 6.41 20.37
N GLY A 142 22.33 7.10 20.25
CA GLY A 142 21.98 7.95 19.10
C GLY A 142 20.73 7.46 18.33
N ALA A 143 20.49 8.07 17.17
CA ALA A 143 19.38 7.72 16.29
C ALA A 143 19.56 6.33 15.69
N MET A 144 18.56 5.46 15.83
CA MET A 144 18.49 4.14 15.24
C MET A 144 17.33 4.07 14.24
N PRO A 145 17.48 3.35 13.11
CA PRO A 145 16.39 3.16 12.16
C PRO A 145 15.23 2.41 12.82
N ARG A 146 14.00 2.81 12.51
CA ARG A 146 12.80 2.08 12.92
C ARG A 146 12.35 1.17 11.78
N THR A 147 12.48 -0.13 11.99
CA THR A 147 11.98 -1.17 11.11
C THR A 147 10.60 -1.64 11.54
N ASP A 148 9.89 -2.36 10.67
CA ASP A 148 8.53 -2.84 10.96
C ASP A 148 8.48 -3.74 12.19
N ASP A 149 9.48 -4.60 12.41
CA ASP A 149 9.55 -5.48 13.57
C ASP A 149 9.64 -4.72 14.91
N VAL A 150 10.27 -3.55 14.91
CA VAL A 150 10.26 -2.64 16.07
C VAL A 150 8.85 -2.09 16.29
N ALA A 151 8.16 -1.67 15.23
CA ALA A 151 6.83 -1.07 15.28
C ALA A 151 5.72 -2.07 15.65
N TRP A 152 5.87 -3.35 15.26
CA TRP A 152 4.93 -4.42 15.57
C TRP A 152 4.72 -4.59 17.07
N SER A 153 5.81 -4.56 17.84
CA SER A 153 5.76 -4.66 19.30
C SER A 153 4.98 -3.52 19.97
N ASP A 154 4.93 -2.36 19.31
CA ASP A 154 4.19 -1.18 19.76
C ASP A 154 2.73 -1.13 19.30
N GLY A 155 2.32 -2.09 18.45
CA GLY A 155 0.95 -2.24 17.99
C GLY A 155 0.66 -1.59 16.63
N PHE A 156 1.66 -1.44 15.77
CA PHE A 156 1.54 -0.88 14.42
C PHE A 156 1.94 -1.93 13.40
N VAL A 157 1.27 -2.01 12.24
CA VAL A 157 1.57 -3.03 11.22
C VAL A 157 2.82 -2.71 10.39
N THR A 158 3.25 -1.45 10.39
CA THR A 158 4.48 -0.95 9.75
C THR A 158 5.09 0.17 10.61
N ALA A 159 6.35 0.51 10.37
CA ALA A 159 6.96 1.71 10.95
C ALA A 159 6.25 2.99 10.47
N TYR A 160 5.80 3.03 9.21
CA TYR A 160 5.09 4.19 8.65
C TYR A 160 3.73 4.44 9.32
N ALA A 161 3.02 3.39 9.74
CA ALA A 161 1.80 3.49 10.53
C ALA A 161 2.00 4.26 11.87
N MET A 162 3.23 4.39 12.37
CA MET A 162 3.51 5.20 13.56
C MET A 162 3.49 6.71 13.29
N SER A 163 3.44 7.15 12.03
CA SER A 163 3.46 8.57 11.68
C SER A 163 2.23 9.29 12.24
N GLN A 164 1.03 8.83 11.91
CA GLN A 164 -0.24 9.38 12.39
C GLN A 164 -1.39 8.39 12.23
N SER A 165 -2.50 8.64 12.92
CA SER A 165 -3.67 7.76 12.95
C SER A 165 -4.31 7.46 11.59
N ASN A 166 -4.33 8.41 10.66
CA ASN A 166 -4.87 8.18 9.34
C ASN A 166 -4.01 7.20 8.53
N GLU A 167 -2.68 7.30 8.62
CA GLU A 167 -1.75 6.36 7.96
C GLU A 167 -1.89 4.97 8.59
N ASP A 168 -1.89 4.90 9.93
CA ASP A 168 -2.10 3.66 10.67
C ASP A 168 -3.38 2.93 10.24
N PHE A 169 -4.46 3.67 10.08
CA PHE A 169 -5.73 3.11 9.63
C PHE A 169 -5.63 2.46 8.25
N VAL A 170 -5.05 3.16 7.27
CA VAL A 170 -4.96 2.65 5.89
C VAL A 170 -3.88 1.58 5.73
N GLU A 171 -2.80 1.64 6.51
CA GLU A 171 -1.73 0.63 6.51
C GLU A 171 -2.27 -0.72 6.96
N ASN A 172 -3.18 -0.76 7.94
CA ASN A 172 -3.87 -2.00 8.32
C ASN A 172 -4.63 -2.62 7.12
N ILE A 173 -5.20 -1.81 6.23
CA ILE A 173 -5.90 -2.30 5.03
C ILE A 173 -4.89 -2.79 4.00
N ALA A 174 -3.90 -1.96 3.67
CA ALA A 174 -2.90 -2.24 2.64
C ALA A 174 -2.14 -3.53 2.96
N MET A 175 -1.54 -3.61 4.16
CA MET A 175 -0.75 -4.75 4.59
C MET A 175 -1.56 -6.03 4.66
N TYR A 176 -2.81 -5.95 5.13
CA TYR A 176 -3.67 -7.13 5.24
C TYR A 176 -4.03 -7.71 3.86
N VAL A 177 -4.37 -6.85 2.89
CA VAL A 177 -4.86 -7.28 1.58
C VAL A 177 -3.72 -7.79 0.67
N THR A 178 -2.51 -7.24 0.80
CA THR A 178 -1.38 -7.60 -0.08
C THR A 178 -0.60 -8.83 0.39
N HIS A 179 -0.68 -9.19 1.68
CA HIS A 179 0.14 -10.24 2.26
C HIS A 179 -0.61 -11.56 2.49
N THR A 180 0.13 -12.67 2.54
CA THR A 180 -0.42 -14.01 2.82
C THR A 180 -0.77 -14.19 4.30
N GLN A 181 -1.64 -15.15 4.62
CA GLN A 181 -1.99 -15.46 6.01
C GLN A 181 -0.74 -15.78 6.85
N ALA A 182 0.22 -16.52 6.27
CA ALA A 182 1.48 -16.84 6.94
C ALA A 182 2.31 -15.59 7.30
N TYR A 183 2.36 -14.58 6.42
CA TYR A 183 3.01 -13.31 6.76
C TYR A 183 2.31 -12.63 7.94
N TRP A 184 0.98 -12.54 7.90
CA TRP A 184 0.20 -11.90 8.96
C TRP A 184 0.40 -12.62 10.30
N ASP A 185 0.33 -13.94 10.32
CA ASP A 185 0.52 -14.74 11.53
C ASP A 185 1.95 -14.57 12.11
N ASN A 186 2.97 -14.51 11.23
CA ASN A 186 4.34 -14.25 11.64
C ASN A 186 4.51 -12.86 12.24
N MET A 187 3.92 -11.83 11.63
CA MET A 187 3.92 -10.46 12.16
C MET A 187 3.22 -10.40 13.53
N MET A 188 2.05 -11.03 13.67
CA MET A 188 1.32 -11.10 14.94
C MET A 188 2.10 -11.85 16.02
N THR A 189 2.86 -12.89 15.64
CA THR A 189 3.73 -13.61 16.57
C THR A 189 4.91 -12.73 17.00
N ALA A 190 5.54 -12.04 16.06
CA ALA A 190 6.67 -11.15 16.32
C ALA A 190 6.28 -9.90 17.13
N ALA A 191 5.05 -9.40 16.98
CA ALA A 191 4.48 -8.31 17.76
C ALA A 191 4.38 -8.63 19.28
N GLY A 192 4.40 -9.91 19.65
CA GLY A 192 4.17 -10.36 21.02
C GLY A 192 2.75 -10.09 21.52
N GLU A 193 2.42 -10.55 22.73
CA GLU A 193 1.05 -10.50 23.25
C GLU A 193 0.46 -9.07 23.27
N SER A 194 1.22 -8.09 23.74
CA SER A 194 0.78 -6.70 23.83
C SER A 194 0.59 -6.05 22.45
N GLY A 195 1.58 -6.17 21.56
CA GLY A 195 1.50 -5.61 20.20
C GLY A 195 0.38 -6.24 19.39
N ALA A 196 0.28 -7.58 19.44
CA ALA A 196 -0.77 -8.35 18.78
C ALA A 196 -2.18 -7.95 19.26
N ALA A 197 -2.38 -7.76 20.56
CA ALA A 197 -3.67 -7.33 21.10
C ALA A 197 -4.09 -5.95 20.56
N ILE A 198 -3.14 -5.03 20.43
CA ILE A 198 -3.39 -3.68 19.88
C ILE A 198 -3.70 -3.77 18.38
N ILE A 199 -2.90 -4.51 17.60
CA ILE A 199 -3.11 -4.69 16.16
C ILE A 199 -4.49 -5.33 15.90
N ASN A 200 -4.86 -6.38 16.64
CA ASN A 200 -6.17 -7.02 16.50
C ASN A 200 -7.33 -6.05 16.81
N LYS A 201 -7.17 -5.21 17.84
CA LYS A 201 -8.19 -4.19 18.18
C LYS A 201 -8.36 -3.18 17.05
N LYS A 202 -7.26 -2.69 16.48
CA LYS A 202 -7.25 -1.79 15.32
C LYS A 202 -7.90 -2.45 14.10
N PHE A 203 -7.42 -3.65 13.76
CA PHE A 203 -7.90 -4.40 12.60
C PHE A 203 -9.39 -4.71 12.69
N THR A 204 -9.92 -4.98 13.88
CA THR A 204 -11.37 -5.18 14.08
C THR A 204 -12.18 -3.94 13.67
N ILE A 205 -11.72 -2.75 14.03
CA ILE A 205 -12.38 -1.49 13.63
C ILE A 205 -12.27 -1.29 12.12
N VAL A 206 -11.07 -1.49 11.56
CA VAL A 206 -10.79 -1.37 10.12
C VAL A 206 -11.67 -2.32 9.30
N TYR A 207 -11.73 -3.59 9.70
CA TYR A 207 -12.53 -4.62 9.04
C TYR A 207 -14.03 -4.27 9.06
N ASN A 208 -14.57 -3.94 10.25
CA ASN A 208 -15.97 -3.56 10.38
C ASN A 208 -16.29 -2.29 9.59
N TYR A 209 -15.41 -1.29 9.61
CA TYR A 209 -15.57 -0.08 8.80
C TYR A 209 -15.67 -0.40 7.30
N MET A 210 -14.74 -1.20 6.76
CA MET A 210 -14.74 -1.55 5.34
C MET A 210 -15.99 -2.33 4.93
N ARG A 211 -16.42 -3.27 5.77
CA ARG A 211 -17.63 -4.05 5.54
C ARG A 211 -18.90 -3.19 5.64
N ASP A 212 -19.08 -2.48 6.74
CA ASP A 212 -20.35 -1.83 7.08
C ASP A 212 -20.53 -0.51 6.32
N THR A 213 -19.43 0.17 5.98
CA THR A 213 -19.45 1.44 5.23
C THR A 213 -19.44 1.18 3.74
N TRP A 214 -18.58 0.28 3.26
CA TRP A 214 -18.30 0.12 1.82
C TRP A 214 -18.80 -1.18 1.21
N GLY A 215 -19.32 -2.12 2.02
CA GLY A 215 -19.66 -3.46 1.55
C GLY A 215 -18.45 -4.29 1.16
N ILE A 216 -17.24 -3.89 1.57
CA ILE A 216 -15.99 -4.58 1.24
C ILE A 216 -15.63 -5.52 2.39
N ASP A 217 -15.74 -6.81 2.14
CA ASP A 217 -15.15 -7.83 3.01
C ASP A 217 -13.65 -7.93 2.72
N LEU A 218 -12.81 -7.55 3.68
CA LEU A 218 -11.35 -7.57 3.50
C LEU A 218 -10.79 -9.00 3.36
N ASN A 219 -11.46 -10.02 3.90
CA ASN A 219 -11.02 -11.41 3.75
C ASN A 219 -11.22 -11.87 2.32
N GLU A 220 -12.39 -11.59 1.73
CA GLU A 220 -12.66 -11.91 0.34
C GLU A 220 -11.82 -11.06 -0.61
N LEU A 221 -11.64 -9.76 -0.33
CA LEU A 221 -10.73 -8.91 -1.11
C LEU A 221 -9.32 -9.49 -1.14
N ARG A 222 -8.76 -9.82 0.03
CA ARG A 222 -7.43 -10.42 0.16
C ARG A 222 -7.34 -11.73 -0.62
N LYS A 223 -8.31 -12.61 -0.47
CA LYS A 223 -8.35 -13.88 -1.22
C LYS A 223 -8.35 -13.67 -2.73
N ILE A 224 -9.14 -12.70 -3.22
CA ILE A 224 -9.20 -12.35 -4.65
C ILE A 224 -7.86 -11.78 -5.12
N VAL A 225 -7.27 -10.84 -4.38
CA VAL A 225 -5.97 -10.23 -4.71
C VAL A 225 -4.87 -11.30 -4.76
N LEU A 226 -4.74 -12.13 -3.73
CA LEU A 226 -3.73 -13.19 -3.66
C LEU A 226 -3.91 -14.22 -4.79
N ARG A 227 -5.15 -14.58 -5.14
CA ARG A 227 -5.42 -15.45 -6.31
C ARG A 227 -4.95 -14.79 -7.60
N ARG A 228 -5.34 -13.54 -7.86
CA ARG A 228 -4.98 -12.78 -9.06
C ARG A 228 -3.48 -12.54 -9.19
N GLN A 229 -2.76 -12.43 -8.07
CA GLN A 229 -1.29 -12.40 -8.08
C GLN A 229 -0.68 -13.70 -8.64
N GLN A 230 -1.25 -14.86 -8.33
CA GLN A 230 -0.79 -16.14 -8.91
C GLN A 230 -1.11 -16.25 -10.40
N GLU A 231 -2.27 -15.71 -10.81
CA GLU A 231 -2.75 -15.70 -12.19
C GLU A 231 -1.93 -14.77 -13.12
N ILE A 232 -1.04 -13.92 -12.61
CA ILE A 232 -0.16 -13.07 -13.46
C ILE A 232 0.60 -13.91 -14.49
N THR A 233 0.98 -15.13 -14.13
CA THR A 233 1.73 -16.04 -15.03
C THR A 233 0.92 -16.53 -16.24
N GLU A 234 -0.41 -16.39 -16.18
CA GLU A 234 -1.35 -16.77 -17.23
C GLU A 234 -1.65 -15.60 -18.19
N ILE A 235 -1.16 -14.40 -17.89
CA ILE A 235 -1.39 -13.19 -18.67
C ILE A 235 -0.25 -13.01 -19.67
N ASP A 236 -0.59 -12.76 -20.94
CA ASP A 236 0.40 -12.27 -21.90
C ASP A 236 0.78 -10.82 -21.56
N LEU A 237 1.97 -10.62 -20.99
CA LEU A 237 2.50 -9.31 -20.64
C LEU A 237 3.22 -8.60 -21.80
N SER A 238 3.42 -9.29 -22.94
CA SER A 238 4.29 -8.82 -24.03
C SER A 238 3.59 -8.00 -25.11
N THR A 239 2.26 -7.97 -25.11
CA THR A 239 1.46 -7.30 -26.14
C THR A 239 0.41 -6.38 -25.56
N ILE A 240 0.01 -5.35 -26.32
CA ILE A 240 -1.19 -4.56 -26.06
C ILE A 240 -2.32 -5.23 -26.85
N GLN A 241 -3.32 -5.77 -26.17
CA GLN A 241 -4.57 -6.22 -26.79
C GLN A 241 -5.64 -5.13 -26.64
#